data_AF-A0A2S6IMR4-F1
#
_entry.id   AF-A0A2S6IMR4-F1
#
_cell.length_a   1.000
_cell.length_b   1.000
_cell.length_c   1.000
_cell.angle_alpha   90.00
_cell.angle_beta   90.00
_cell.angle_gamma   90.00
#
_symmetry.space_group_name_H-M   'P 1'
#
loop_
_entity.id
_entity.type
_entity.pdbx_description
1 polymer ?
#
loop_
_entity_poly.entity_id
_entity_poly.type
_entity_poly.pdbx_seq_one_letter_code
_entity_poly.pdbx_strand_id
1 'polypeptide(L)'
;MKFKFFFLFCFLAIKISFSQDLKEYQSIENLKSTDLKMYNLLVEGIYNKTRDTLSTHIFPLFKKVVTDEDVSISTIAYLKPRSSWKRVYEIKDSQIYCYSIKFVNKKVVKENLEDLENYVILDPTPSKSDYPPRYTLMVKDDGYSKKNNGYVVYRIVNEKPFYHELYDKVKLTYNKVRENLVDISLYKNIVYDKVQFINKNIVILKNQNKVGIINSSNDTLVPFDFKKVTMFNNCIVAEKENSKKSMFDNNFKLVGEFEGLEIFNPSNYVQRYVDGFLTINNQLRSYYSFSNYKKMTGDYSEIIGANKTFTVGIKDNKSTLINLNTWKETTFDSINIPQSQTFKEDELIIQNKFGEKWGVLRITDKIETILEPKYESICQNVVLDVDTNYREVRYIVNKKDKYALYDSKLGWLTEFEFKNISFLNNHYLMRKGKKILLFDANGTLMTKTKYDKIELNDDKQFIGYKKSKYEIIETK
;
A
#
# COMPACT_ATOMS: atom_id res chain seq x y z
N MET A 1 25.50 -16.50 53.84
CA MET A 1 25.71 -17.58 52.82
C MET A 1 24.40 -18.11 52.17
N LYS A 2 23.25 -17.43 52.31
CA LYS A 2 21.96 -17.85 51.69
C LYS A 2 21.55 -17.08 50.43
N PHE A 3 22.35 -16.08 50.01
CA PHE A 3 22.03 -15.22 48.85
C PHE A 3 22.63 -15.71 47.51
N LYS A 4 23.58 -16.66 47.53
CA LYS A 4 24.21 -17.19 46.30
C LYS A 4 23.43 -18.33 45.64
N PHE A 5 22.46 -18.93 46.32
CA PHE A 5 21.68 -20.06 45.78
C PHE A 5 20.47 -19.62 44.95
N PHE A 6 19.99 -18.37 45.12
CA PHE A 6 18.84 -17.86 44.35
C PHE A 6 19.24 -17.42 42.93
N PHE A 7 20.49 -16.98 42.73
CA PHE A 7 20.99 -16.54 41.43
C PHE A 7 21.19 -17.69 40.43
N LEU A 8 21.44 -18.92 40.92
CA LEU A 8 21.66 -20.07 40.05
C LEU A 8 20.34 -20.67 39.51
N PHE A 9 19.23 -20.49 40.22
CA PHE A 9 17.91 -20.99 39.80
C PHE A 9 17.25 -20.12 38.72
N CYS A 10 17.57 -18.82 38.66
CA CYS A 10 17.06 -17.93 37.61
C CYS A 10 17.62 -18.28 36.22
N PHE A 11 18.86 -18.78 36.12
CA PHE A 11 19.43 -19.20 34.83
C PHE A 11 18.83 -20.52 34.30
N LEU A 12 18.30 -21.39 35.16
CA LEU A 12 17.67 -22.66 34.74
C LEU A 12 16.18 -22.51 34.43
N ALA A 13 15.47 -21.58 35.09
CA ALA A 13 14.03 -21.38 34.89
C ALA A 13 13.67 -20.61 33.60
N ILE A 14 14.62 -19.90 32.97
CA ILE A 14 14.39 -19.08 31.77
C ILE A 14 14.39 -19.91 30.47
N LYS A 15 14.53 -21.25 30.54
CA LYS A 15 14.21 -22.14 29.40
C LYS A 15 12.72 -22.36 29.18
N ILE A 16 11.85 -21.84 30.05
CA ILE A 16 10.43 -22.20 30.09
C ILE A 16 9.58 -20.92 29.96
N SER A 17 9.36 -20.46 28.73
CA SER A 17 8.17 -19.67 28.31
C SER A 17 8.15 -19.34 26.81
N PHE A 18 9.25 -19.50 26.08
CA PHE A 18 9.15 -19.58 24.62
C PHE A 18 8.78 -21.03 24.24
N SER A 19 7.49 -21.32 24.14
CA SER A 19 6.93 -22.53 23.52
C SER A 19 7.20 -22.60 22.02
N GLN A 20 8.27 -21.97 21.53
CA GLN A 20 8.57 -21.90 20.12
C GLN A 20 8.95 -23.31 19.68
N ASP A 21 8.23 -23.81 18.68
CA ASP A 21 8.32 -25.13 18.06
C ASP A 21 9.64 -25.32 17.26
N LEU A 22 10.75 -24.80 17.81
CA LEU A 22 12.09 -24.82 17.25
C LEU A 22 12.91 -26.01 17.72
N LYS A 23 12.35 -26.92 18.52
CA LYS A 23 13.06 -28.12 19.02
C LYS A 23 13.62 -28.99 17.90
N GLU A 24 12.99 -28.93 16.73
CA GLU A 24 13.38 -29.69 15.55
C GLU A 24 14.38 -28.94 14.64
N TYR A 25 14.68 -27.68 14.95
CA TYR A 25 15.65 -26.89 14.22
C TYR A 25 17.05 -27.02 14.83
N GLN A 26 18.05 -27.16 13.96
CA GLN A 26 19.46 -27.31 14.30
C GLN A 26 20.29 -26.17 13.69
N SER A 27 21.46 -25.89 14.29
CA SER A 27 22.43 -24.93 13.74
C SER A 27 22.90 -25.37 12.35
N ILE A 28 22.98 -24.44 11.40
CA ILE A 28 23.51 -24.70 10.04
C ILE A 28 24.96 -25.20 10.04
N GLU A 29 25.71 -24.99 11.12
CA GLU A 29 27.08 -25.51 11.30
C GLU A 29 27.11 -27.05 11.31
N ASN A 30 25.99 -27.70 11.63
CA ASN A 30 25.85 -29.15 11.66
C ASN A 30 25.47 -29.75 10.29
N LEU A 31 25.28 -28.93 9.26
CA LEU A 31 24.90 -29.40 7.93
C LEU A 31 26.05 -30.15 7.25
N LYS A 32 25.77 -31.38 6.79
CA LYS A 32 26.67 -32.12 5.90
C LYS A 32 26.73 -31.45 4.53
N SER A 33 27.76 -31.74 3.73
CA SER A 33 28.00 -31.10 2.43
C SER A 33 26.79 -31.10 1.49
N THR A 34 26.07 -32.22 1.40
CA THR A 34 24.85 -32.35 0.58
C THR A 34 23.70 -31.49 1.12
N ASP A 35 23.47 -31.51 2.43
CA ASP A 35 22.39 -30.77 3.08
C ASP A 35 22.68 -29.24 3.07
N LEU A 36 23.95 -28.85 3.18
CA LEU A 36 24.38 -27.46 3.07
C LEU A 36 24.06 -26.88 1.69
N LYS A 37 24.31 -27.65 0.63
CA LYS A 37 23.95 -27.23 -0.73
C LYS A 37 22.43 -27.12 -0.91
N MET A 38 21.62 -27.97 -0.27
CA MET A 38 20.14 -27.89 -0.27
C MET A 38 19.66 -26.62 0.44
N TYR A 39 20.25 -26.35 1.60
CA TYR A 39 20.00 -25.15 2.36
C TYR A 39 20.37 -23.88 1.58
N ASN A 40 21.52 -23.87 0.89
CA ASN A 40 21.92 -22.72 0.07
C ASN A 40 20.95 -22.47 -1.09
N LEU A 41 20.40 -23.53 -1.69
CA LEU A 41 19.38 -23.39 -2.74
C LEU A 41 18.06 -22.83 -2.19
N LEU A 42 17.66 -23.24 -0.98
CA LEU A 42 16.53 -22.66 -0.27
C LEU A 42 16.74 -21.15 -0.02
N VAL A 43 17.91 -20.79 0.50
CA VAL A 43 18.31 -19.39 0.75
C VAL A 43 18.24 -18.55 -0.52
N GLU A 44 18.77 -19.05 -1.63
CA GLU A 44 18.71 -18.40 -2.94
C GLU A 44 17.26 -18.20 -3.40
N GLY A 45 16.40 -19.22 -3.27
CA GLY A 45 14.98 -19.13 -3.59
C GLY A 45 14.23 -18.10 -2.74
N ILE A 46 14.58 -17.97 -1.46
CA ILE A 46 14.04 -16.93 -0.58
C ILE A 46 14.46 -15.55 -1.08
N TYR A 47 15.75 -15.33 -1.34
CA TYR A 47 16.24 -14.02 -1.80
C TYR A 47 15.61 -13.60 -3.13
N ASN A 48 15.53 -14.50 -4.11
CA ASN A 48 14.91 -14.21 -5.41
C ASN A 48 13.41 -13.88 -5.28
N LYS A 49 12.72 -14.46 -4.29
CA LYS A 49 11.31 -14.19 -4.04
C LYS A 49 11.08 -12.85 -3.32
N THR A 50 12.08 -12.38 -2.58
CA THR A 50 12.00 -11.13 -1.80
C THR A 50 12.48 -9.95 -2.64
N ARG A 51 11.68 -8.87 -2.68
CA ARG A 51 12.11 -7.63 -3.37
C ARG A 51 13.14 -6.82 -2.59
N ASP A 52 13.20 -7.02 -1.27
CA ASP A 52 14.02 -6.24 -0.34
C ASP A 52 15.00 -7.19 0.37
N THR A 53 16.02 -7.63 -0.37
CA THR A 53 17.05 -8.56 0.14
C THR A 53 17.84 -7.97 1.32
N LEU A 54 17.95 -6.64 1.40
CA LEU A 54 18.63 -5.93 2.48
C LEU A 54 17.90 -6.07 3.82
N SER A 55 16.57 -6.14 3.78
CA SER A 55 15.72 -6.31 4.95
C SER A 55 15.34 -7.76 5.25
N THR A 56 15.63 -8.68 4.33
CA THR A 56 15.46 -10.13 4.53
C THR A 56 16.53 -10.65 5.49
N HIS A 57 16.10 -11.36 6.53
CA HIS A 57 16.98 -12.06 7.46
C HIS A 57 16.64 -13.54 7.46
N ILE A 58 17.64 -14.40 7.27
CA ILE A 58 17.46 -15.86 7.32
C ILE A 58 18.17 -16.35 8.58
N PHE A 59 17.42 -17.05 9.42
CA PHE A 59 17.93 -17.58 10.67
C PHE A 59 18.99 -18.66 10.35
N PRO A 60 20.11 -18.73 11.08
CA PRO A 60 21.14 -19.75 10.89
C PRO A 60 20.69 -21.12 11.45
N LEU A 61 19.45 -21.49 11.15
CA LEU A 61 18.77 -22.68 11.63
C LEU A 61 18.15 -23.41 10.45
N PHE A 62 18.18 -24.74 10.53
CA PHE A 62 17.49 -25.59 9.57
C PHE A 62 16.74 -26.72 10.27
N LYS A 63 15.65 -27.16 9.68
CA LYS A 63 14.97 -28.41 10.01
C LYS A 63 15.05 -29.31 8.78
N LYS A 64 15.46 -30.56 8.96
CA LYS A 64 15.48 -31.57 7.88
C LYS A 64 14.45 -32.64 8.18
N VAL A 65 13.61 -32.94 7.20
CA VAL A 65 12.66 -34.06 7.25
C VAL A 65 12.97 -34.98 6.09
N VAL A 66 13.13 -36.26 6.38
CA VAL A 66 13.35 -37.32 5.39
C VAL A 66 12.16 -38.27 5.47
N THR A 67 11.53 -38.52 4.34
CA THR A 67 10.48 -39.51 4.15
C THR A 67 10.90 -40.47 3.04
N ASP A 68 10.13 -41.53 2.80
CA ASP A 68 10.37 -42.42 1.66
C ASP A 68 10.17 -41.69 0.32
N GLU A 69 9.32 -40.66 0.30
CA GLU A 69 8.97 -39.91 -0.91
C GLU A 69 9.88 -38.72 -1.19
N ASP A 70 10.47 -38.13 -0.15
CA ASP A 70 11.16 -36.86 -0.30
C ASP A 70 12.14 -36.53 0.83
N VAL A 71 13.01 -35.56 0.54
CA VAL A 71 13.80 -34.87 1.55
C VAL A 71 13.42 -33.40 1.51
N SER A 72 13.06 -32.84 2.66
CA SER A 72 12.82 -31.42 2.81
C SER A 72 13.85 -30.78 3.74
N ILE A 73 14.27 -29.57 3.37
CA ILE A 73 15.00 -28.66 4.26
C ILE A 73 14.15 -27.43 4.44
N SER A 74 13.97 -27.03 5.69
CA SER A 74 13.24 -25.84 6.08
C SER A 74 14.15 -24.89 6.82
N THR A 75 13.91 -23.59 6.65
CA THR A 75 14.53 -22.52 7.44
C THR A 75 13.47 -21.50 7.81
N ILE A 76 13.86 -20.56 8.63
CA ILE A 76 13.02 -19.48 9.10
C ILE A 76 13.61 -18.20 8.53
N ALA A 77 12.75 -17.40 7.90
CA ALA A 77 13.15 -16.10 7.41
C ALA A 77 12.21 -15.02 7.94
N TYR A 78 12.80 -13.94 8.42
CA TYR A 78 12.11 -12.68 8.57
C TYR A 78 12.10 -11.98 7.21
N LEU A 79 10.90 -11.70 6.73
CA LEU A 79 10.71 -10.84 5.58
C LEU A 79 10.10 -9.52 6.05
N LYS A 80 10.63 -8.42 5.52
CA LYS A 80 9.93 -7.14 5.62
C LYS A 80 8.52 -7.36 5.07
N PRO A 81 7.47 -7.11 5.87
CA PRO A 81 6.10 -7.32 5.41
C PRO A 81 5.94 -6.56 4.09
N ARG A 82 5.41 -7.23 3.06
CA ARG A 82 4.98 -6.51 1.85
C ARG A 82 4.03 -5.45 2.35
N SER A 83 4.42 -4.18 2.26
CA SER A 83 3.49 -3.08 2.48
C SER A 83 2.45 -3.23 1.38
N SER A 84 1.38 -3.98 1.66
CA SER A 84 0.19 -3.95 0.84
C SER A 84 -0.23 -2.50 0.87
N TRP A 85 -0.01 -1.83 -0.26
CA TRP A 85 -0.14 -0.39 -0.44
C TRP A 85 -1.26 0.20 0.43
N LYS A 86 -0.95 1.29 1.16
CA LYS A 86 -1.89 2.30 1.69
C LYS A 86 -2.45 2.20 3.11
N ARG A 87 -1.92 1.40 4.05
CA ARG A 87 -2.38 1.52 5.45
C ARG A 87 -1.20 1.53 6.40
N VAL A 88 -1.12 2.61 7.18
CA VAL A 88 -0.32 2.69 8.40
C VAL A 88 -0.94 1.68 9.34
N TYR A 89 -0.46 0.45 9.26
CA TYR A 89 -0.72 -0.50 10.31
C TYR A 89 0.35 -0.23 11.37
N GLU A 90 -0.04 -0.17 12.64
CA GLU A 90 0.81 -0.74 13.70
C GLU A 90 1.49 -1.93 13.07
N ILE A 91 2.83 -1.97 12.98
CA ILE A 91 3.54 -3.04 12.28
C ILE A 91 2.91 -4.35 12.76
N LYS A 92 2.00 -4.92 11.96
CA LYS A 92 1.25 -6.11 12.33
C LYS A 92 2.31 -7.16 12.24
N ASP A 93 2.72 -7.64 13.41
CA ASP A 93 3.76 -8.63 13.70
C ASP A 93 4.64 -8.95 12.49
N SER A 94 5.90 -8.52 12.57
CA SER A 94 7.00 -9.01 11.74
C SER A 94 6.66 -10.37 11.13
N GLN A 95 6.48 -10.42 9.81
CA GLN A 95 6.00 -11.65 9.18
C GLN A 95 7.17 -12.61 9.05
N ILE A 96 7.28 -13.48 10.04
CA ILE A 96 8.20 -14.59 10.02
C ILE A 96 7.55 -15.70 9.21
N TYR A 97 8.34 -16.27 8.33
CA TYR A 97 7.93 -17.34 7.44
C TYR A 97 8.83 -18.54 7.65
N CYS A 98 8.21 -19.71 7.73
CA CYS A 98 8.93 -20.96 7.56
C CYS A 98 8.96 -21.24 6.06
N TYR A 99 10.16 -21.23 5.48
CA TYR A 99 10.39 -21.60 4.09
C TYR A 99 10.91 -23.02 4.04
N SER A 100 10.38 -23.83 3.13
CA SER A 100 10.82 -25.20 2.95
C SER A 100 11.07 -25.49 1.48
N ILE A 101 12.25 -26.04 1.17
CA ILE A 101 12.54 -26.63 -0.12
C ILE A 101 12.36 -28.14 -0.01
N LYS A 102 11.62 -28.73 -0.95
CA LYS A 102 11.26 -30.14 -0.95
C LYS A 102 11.81 -30.80 -2.21
N PHE A 103 12.58 -31.87 -2.05
CA PHE A 103 13.18 -32.67 -3.10
C PHE A 103 12.50 -34.03 -3.17
N VAL A 104 11.80 -34.33 -4.26
CA VAL A 104 10.99 -35.55 -4.41
C VAL A 104 11.83 -36.67 -5.03
N ASN A 105 11.88 -37.83 -4.38
CA ASN A 105 12.68 -38.99 -4.77
C ASN A 105 12.22 -39.59 -6.12
N LYS A 106 13.19 -40.01 -6.95
CA LYS A 106 12.90 -40.58 -8.28
C LYS A 106 12.06 -41.85 -8.27
N LYS A 107 12.21 -42.66 -7.22
CA LYS A 107 11.55 -43.97 -7.13
C LYS A 107 10.02 -43.84 -7.06
N VAL A 108 9.51 -42.73 -6.54
CA VAL A 108 8.07 -42.50 -6.31
C VAL A 108 7.37 -41.86 -7.51
N VAL A 109 8.11 -41.13 -8.36
CA VAL A 109 7.52 -40.38 -9.50
C VAL A 109 7.13 -41.29 -10.67
N LYS A 110 7.67 -42.51 -10.75
CA LYS A 110 7.38 -43.46 -11.85
C LYS A 110 5.93 -43.94 -11.90
N GLU A 111 5.12 -43.72 -10.87
CA GLU A 111 3.73 -44.20 -10.80
C GLU A 111 2.68 -43.16 -11.19
N ASN A 112 3.04 -41.89 -11.43
CA ASN A 112 2.12 -40.83 -11.85
C ASN A 112 2.73 -39.99 -12.98
N LEU A 113 2.60 -40.47 -14.22
CA LEU A 113 3.25 -39.93 -15.42
C LEU A 113 2.53 -38.71 -16.05
N GLU A 114 1.28 -38.42 -15.70
CA GLU A 114 0.48 -37.36 -16.36
C GLU A 114 0.93 -35.91 -16.01
N ASP A 115 1.75 -35.73 -14.97
CA ASP A 115 2.22 -34.41 -14.48
C ASP A 115 3.64 -34.02 -14.96
N LEU A 116 4.24 -34.79 -15.88
CA LEU A 116 5.67 -34.67 -16.22
C LEU A 116 6.02 -33.71 -17.36
N GLU A 117 5.06 -33.23 -18.15
CA GLU A 117 5.35 -32.44 -19.38
C GLU A 117 6.00 -31.06 -19.15
N ASN A 118 6.23 -30.62 -17.92
CA ASN A 118 6.60 -29.23 -17.65
C ASN A 118 7.91 -28.98 -16.85
N TYR A 119 8.66 -29.99 -16.39
CA TYR A 119 9.50 -29.73 -15.19
C TYR A 119 10.95 -30.24 -15.13
N VAL A 120 11.48 -30.89 -16.16
CA VAL A 120 12.93 -30.94 -16.43
C VAL A 120 13.12 -30.99 -17.94
N ILE A 121 13.26 -29.83 -18.59
CA ILE A 121 13.75 -29.83 -19.97
C ILE A 121 15.27 -30.04 -19.88
N LEU A 122 15.68 -31.30 -19.96
CA LEU A 122 16.96 -31.60 -20.57
C LEU A 122 16.79 -31.13 -22.01
N ASP A 123 17.33 -29.96 -22.35
CA ASP A 123 17.53 -29.61 -23.74
C ASP A 123 18.97 -29.97 -24.10
N PRO A 124 19.29 -31.26 -24.37
CA PRO A 124 20.43 -31.56 -25.20
C PRO A 124 19.96 -31.29 -26.62
N THR A 125 19.59 -30.06 -26.98
CA THR A 125 19.74 -29.67 -28.37
C THR A 125 21.23 -29.86 -28.59
N PRO A 126 21.65 -30.81 -29.46
CA PRO A 126 23.03 -30.90 -29.83
C PRO A 126 23.27 -29.66 -30.68
N SER A 127 23.55 -28.52 -30.05
CA SER A 127 24.16 -27.42 -30.76
C SER A 127 25.48 -28.00 -31.26
N LYS A 128 25.73 -27.86 -32.57
CA LYS A 128 26.92 -28.31 -33.30
C LYS A 128 28.20 -27.60 -32.81
N SER A 129 28.41 -27.51 -31.50
CA SER A 129 29.32 -26.57 -30.87
C SER A 129 29.96 -27.24 -29.66
N ASP A 130 31.28 -27.12 -29.56
CA ASP A 130 32.16 -27.68 -28.52
C ASP A 130 31.90 -27.15 -27.09
N TYR A 131 30.69 -26.74 -26.76
CA TYR A 131 30.35 -26.27 -25.42
C TYR A 131 30.00 -27.44 -24.50
N PRO A 132 30.43 -27.38 -23.24
CA PRO A 132 30.04 -28.37 -22.24
C PRO A 132 28.51 -28.40 -22.06
N PRO A 133 27.93 -29.56 -21.68
CA PRO A 133 26.50 -29.69 -21.46
C PRO A 133 26.02 -28.67 -20.42
N ARG A 134 24.92 -27.98 -20.76
CA ARG A 134 24.26 -27.01 -19.89
C ARG A 134 23.06 -27.67 -19.23
N TYR A 135 22.95 -27.53 -17.92
CA TYR A 135 21.82 -28.02 -17.15
C TYR A 135 21.00 -26.85 -16.62
N THR A 136 19.69 -27.01 -16.54
CA THR A 136 18.79 -25.99 -15.99
C THR A 136 18.31 -26.43 -14.61
N LEU A 137 18.50 -25.58 -13.59
CA LEU A 137 17.94 -25.78 -12.25
C LEU A 137 16.70 -24.90 -12.09
N MET A 138 15.56 -25.53 -11.84
CA MET A 138 14.27 -24.86 -11.68
C MET A 138 13.67 -25.19 -10.31
N VAL A 139 13.30 -24.17 -9.54
CA VAL A 139 12.57 -24.33 -8.26
C VAL A 139 11.20 -23.67 -8.40
N LYS A 140 10.13 -24.46 -8.30
CA LYS A 140 8.75 -23.98 -8.43
C LYS A 140 8.24 -23.39 -7.12
N ASP A 141 7.50 -22.29 -7.19
CA ASP A 141 6.82 -21.68 -6.05
C ASP A 141 5.36 -22.16 -5.94
N ASP A 142 5.06 -22.98 -4.93
CA ASP A 142 3.72 -23.55 -4.74
C ASP A 142 2.81 -22.69 -3.83
N GLY A 143 3.29 -21.56 -3.31
CA GLY A 143 2.57 -20.79 -2.28
C GLY A 143 1.74 -19.60 -2.76
N TYR A 144 1.51 -19.42 -4.07
CA TYR A 144 0.65 -18.35 -4.61
C TYR A 144 -0.51 -18.91 -5.44
N SER A 145 -1.69 -18.28 -5.34
CA SER A 145 -2.92 -18.70 -6.03
C SER A 145 -2.69 -18.97 -7.53
N LYS A 146 -3.03 -20.19 -7.98
CA LYS A 146 -3.15 -20.84 -9.31
C LYS A 146 -2.90 -20.10 -10.65
N LYS A 147 -2.67 -18.78 -10.71
CA LYS A 147 -2.63 -17.99 -11.95
C LYS A 147 -1.23 -17.66 -12.48
N ASN A 148 -0.14 -17.85 -11.72
CA ASN A 148 1.22 -17.64 -12.23
C ASN A 148 2.13 -18.80 -11.79
N ASN A 149 2.50 -19.69 -12.73
CA ASN A 149 3.52 -20.73 -12.56
C ASN A 149 4.94 -20.12 -12.52
N GLY A 150 5.22 -19.28 -11.53
CA GLY A 150 6.52 -18.62 -11.38
C GLY A 150 7.56 -19.58 -10.78
N TYR A 151 8.67 -19.79 -11.48
CA TYR A 151 9.87 -20.34 -10.86
C TYR A 151 10.55 -19.25 -10.02
N VAL A 152 10.99 -19.61 -8.81
CA VAL A 152 11.72 -18.71 -7.90
C VAL A 152 13.23 -18.85 -8.01
N VAL A 153 13.71 -19.96 -8.56
CA VAL A 153 15.09 -20.13 -9.00
C VAL A 153 15.04 -20.69 -10.40
N TYR A 154 15.74 -20.02 -11.32
CA TYR A 154 15.92 -20.45 -12.70
C TYR A 154 17.32 -20.07 -13.15
N ARG A 155 18.21 -21.05 -13.33
CA ARG A 155 19.57 -20.79 -13.83
C ARG A 155 20.12 -21.94 -14.65
N ILE A 156 20.99 -21.57 -15.59
CA ILE A 156 21.80 -22.49 -16.37
C ILE A 156 23.11 -22.74 -15.61
N VAL A 157 23.49 -24.00 -15.44
CA VAL A 157 24.75 -24.41 -14.81
C VAL A 157 25.52 -25.36 -15.74
N ASN A 158 26.85 -25.29 -15.70
CA ASN A 158 27.72 -26.12 -16.55
C ASN A 158 28.07 -27.47 -15.90
N GLU A 159 27.74 -27.64 -14.62
CA GLU A 159 27.91 -28.89 -13.89
C GLU A 159 26.55 -29.54 -13.64
N LYS A 160 26.50 -30.87 -13.75
CA LYS A 160 25.28 -31.64 -13.47
C LYS A 160 24.81 -31.33 -12.05
N PRO A 161 23.57 -30.86 -11.83
CA PRO A 161 23.07 -30.60 -10.50
C PRO A 161 23.16 -31.87 -9.67
N PHE A 162 23.84 -31.79 -8.52
CA PHE A 162 24.11 -32.97 -7.70
C PHE A 162 22.85 -33.70 -7.19
N TYR A 163 21.67 -33.07 -7.31
CA TYR A 163 20.37 -33.65 -7.00
C TYR A 163 19.78 -34.51 -8.09
N HIS A 164 20.22 -34.34 -9.34
CA HIS A 164 19.58 -34.95 -10.51
C HIS A 164 19.63 -36.49 -10.50
N GLU A 165 20.46 -37.11 -9.68
CA GLU A 165 20.55 -38.57 -9.59
C GLU A 165 19.54 -39.15 -8.59
N LEU A 166 19.18 -38.37 -7.57
CA LEU A 166 18.36 -38.83 -6.44
C LEU A 166 16.93 -38.30 -6.49
N TYR A 167 16.73 -37.13 -7.11
CA TYR A 167 15.46 -36.41 -7.08
C TYR A 167 15.01 -35.99 -8.48
N ASP A 168 13.70 -36.00 -8.69
CA ASP A 168 13.07 -35.58 -9.96
C ASP A 168 12.49 -34.17 -9.88
N LYS A 169 12.06 -33.71 -8.69
CA LYS A 169 11.36 -32.43 -8.53
C LYS A 169 11.90 -31.67 -7.32
N VAL A 170 12.05 -30.36 -7.47
CA VAL A 170 12.40 -29.43 -6.37
C VAL A 170 11.33 -28.35 -6.24
N LYS A 171 10.74 -28.20 -5.06
CA LYS A 171 9.62 -27.28 -4.79
C LYS A 171 9.94 -26.35 -3.62
N LEU A 172 9.66 -25.06 -3.75
CA LEU A 172 9.70 -24.10 -2.66
C LEU A 172 8.27 -23.89 -2.12
N THR A 173 8.11 -24.10 -0.83
CA THR A 173 6.88 -23.85 -0.07
C THR A 173 7.18 -22.89 1.08
N TYR A 174 6.16 -22.18 1.55
CA TYR A 174 6.31 -21.32 2.72
C TYR A 174 5.00 -21.17 3.48
N ASN A 175 5.10 -21.09 4.80
CA ASN A 175 3.98 -20.88 5.69
C ASN A 175 4.27 -19.72 6.63
N LYS A 176 3.26 -18.87 6.86
CA LYS A 176 3.38 -17.79 7.85
C LYS A 176 3.46 -18.40 9.25
N VAL A 177 4.51 -18.06 9.99
CA VAL A 177 4.65 -18.39 11.41
C VAL A 177 3.86 -17.34 12.20
N ARG A 178 3.02 -17.79 13.13
CA ARG A 178 2.18 -16.90 13.95
C ARG A 178 2.94 -16.23 15.09
N GLU A 179 4.10 -16.77 15.44
CA GLU A 179 4.93 -16.34 16.56
C GLU A 179 6.08 -15.44 16.10
N ASN A 180 6.40 -14.41 16.89
CA ASN A 180 7.59 -13.59 16.69
C ASN A 180 8.82 -14.33 17.28
N LEU A 181 9.55 -15.03 16.43
CA LEU A 181 10.82 -15.67 16.74
C LEU A 181 11.96 -14.65 16.77
N VAL A 182 12.91 -14.82 17.70
CA VAL A 182 14.09 -13.97 17.84
C VAL A 182 15.33 -14.74 17.46
N ASP A 183 16.11 -14.19 16.54
CA ASP A 183 17.44 -14.73 16.29
C ASP A 183 18.38 -14.36 17.45
N ILE A 184 18.48 -15.28 18.41
CA ILE A 184 19.32 -15.15 19.60
C ILE A 184 20.82 -15.04 19.26
N SER A 185 21.24 -15.41 18.04
CA SER A 185 22.63 -15.25 17.61
C SER A 185 22.98 -13.77 17.41
N LEU A 186 22.00 -12.97 16.98
CA LEU A 186 22.12 -11.52 16.81
C LEU A 186 21.88 -10.76 18.12
N TYR A 187 21.01 -11.28 18.97
CA TYR A 187 20.56 -10.60 20.19
C TYR A 187 20.95 -11.40 21.44
N LYS A 188 22.26 -11.40 21.75
CA LYS A 188 22.79 -12.13 22.90
C LYS A 188 22.36 -11.49 24.22
N ASN A 189 22.00 -12.33 25.21
CA ASN A 189 21.66 -11.94 26.58
C ASN A 189 20.38 -11.09 26.73
N ILE A 190 19.46 -11.21 25.79
CA ILE A 190 18.20 -10.47 25.76
C ILE A 190 17.14 -11.23 26.57
N VAL A 191 16.88 -10.77 27.80
CA VAL A 191 15.77 -11.24 28.65
C VAL A 191 14.67 -10.17 28.62
N TYR A 192 13.66 -10.39 27.77
CA TYR A 192 12.57 -9.43 27.55
C TYR A 192 11.24 -10.16 27.43
N ASP A 193 10.17 -9.48 27.82
CA ASP A 193 8.81 -10.03 27.85
C ASP A 193 8.25 -10.25 26.43
N LYS A 194 8.61 -9.36 25.50
CA LYS A 194 8.19 -9.43 24.10
C LYS A 194 9.24 -8.81 23.18
N VAL A 195 9.41 -9.39 22.00
CA VAL A 195 10.29 -8.89 20.94
C VAL A 195 9.50 -8.76 19.63
N GLN A 196 9.81 -7.73 18.86
CA GLN A 196 9.24 -7.49 17.53
C GLN A 196 10.35 -7.02 16.58
N PHE A 197 10.50 -7.71 15.44
CA PHE A 197 11.52 -7.35 14.45
C PHE A 197 11.08 -6.20 13.56
N ILE A 198 12.01 -5.29 13.32
CA ILE A 198 11.87 -4.23 12.32
C ILE A 198 12.68 -4.62 11.08
N ASN A 199 13.93 -5.03 11.30
CA ASN A 199 14.82 -5.61 10.30
C ASN A 199 15.91 -6.44 11.01
N LYS A 200 16.86 -6.98 10.24
CA LYS A 200 17.96 -7.82 10.76
C LYS A 200 18.77 -7.15 11.89
N ASN A 201 18.88 -5.82 11.88
CA ASN A 201 19.72 -5.08 12.80
C ASN A 201 18.93 -4.31 13.86
N ILE A 202 17.60 -4.33 13.85
CA ILE A 202 16.77 -3.47 14.70
C ILE A 202 15.54 -4.22 15.20
N VAL A 203 15.32 -4.17 16.52
CA VAL A 203 14.16 -4.79 17.19
C VAL A 203 13.51 -3.81 18.17
N ILE A 204 12.19 -3.93 18.30
CA ILE A 204 11.41 -3.33 19.38
C ILE A 204 11.31 -4.37 20.50
N LEU A 205 11.66 -3.97 21.71
CA LEU A 205 11.68 -4.83 22.89
C LEU A 205 10.75 -4.29 23.97
N LYS A 206 10.09 -5.20 24.69
CA LYS A 206 9.28 -4.88 25.88
C LYS A 206 9.93 -5.47 27.13
N ASN A 207 10.22 -4.65 28.14
CA ASN A 207 10.76 -5.02 29.44
C ASN A 207 9.90 -4.39 30.55
N GLN A 208 9.30 -5.18 31.43
CA GLN A 208 8.56 -4.69 32.61
C GLN A 208 7.54 -3.59 32.27
N ASN A 209 6.75 -3.84 31.22
CA ASN A 209 5.77 -2.90 30.63
C ASN A 209 6.30 -1.68 29.87
N LYS A 210 7.62 -1.48 29.84
CA LYS A 210 8.25 -0.45 29.02
C LYS A 210 8.74 -1.01 27.70
N VAL A 211 8.78 -0.18 26.67
CA VAL A 211 9.11 -0.51 25.30
C VAL A 211 10.24 0.40 24.85
N GLY A 212 11.25 -0.18 24.20
CA GLY A 212 12.39 0.51 23.63
C GLY A 212 12.77 -0.10 22.28
N ILE A 213 13.76 0.51 21.62
CA ILE A 213 14.36 -0.02 20.39
C ILE A 213 15.85 -0.18 20.61
N ILE A 214 16.39 -1.32 20.18
CA ILE A 214 17.83 -1.57 20.19
C ILE A 214 18.31 -2.01 18.80
N ASN A 215 19.61 -1.94 18.57
CA ASN A 215 20.25 -2.56 17.42
C ASN A 215 20.79 -3.98 17.73
N SER A 216 21.33 -4.67 16.73
CA SER A 216 21.98 -6.00 16.87
C SER A 216 23.30 -5.99 17.64
N SER A 217 23.86 -4.81 17.95
CA SER A 217 24.99 -4.65 18.88
C SER A 217 24.53 -4.48 20.34
N ASN A 218 23.22 -4.57 20.59
CA ASN A 218 22.56 -4.24 21.87
C ASN A 218 22.63 -2.76 22.28
N ASP A 219 22.98 -1.85 21.37
CA ASP A 219 22.91 -0.41 21.65
C ASP A 219 21.45 0.02 21.70
N THR A 220 21.11 0.80 22.72
CA THR A 220 19.77 1.38 22.84
C THR A 220 19.62 2.56 21.89
N LEU A 221 18.76 2.40 20.88
CA LEU A 221 18.43 3.43 19.90
C LEU A 221 17.27 4.31 20.37
N VAL A 222 16.27 3.70 21.04
CA VAL A 222 15.16 4.40 21.70
C VAL A 222 15.06 3.86 23.14
N PRO A 223 15.14 4.73 24.18
CA PRO A 223 15.10 4.32 25.59
C PRO A 223 13.86 3.51 25.97
N PHE A 224 13.98 2.66 27.00
CA PHE A 224 12.88 1.86 27.55
C PHE A 224 12.00 2.65 28.52
N ASP A 225 11.47 3.78 28.08
CA ASP A 225 10.62 4.67 28.90
C ASP A 225 9.18 4.75 28.42
N PHE A 226 8.85 4.05 27.32
CA PHE A 226 7.58 4.18 26.62
C PHE A 226 6.66 3.00 26.90
N LYS A 227 5.36 3.24 26.94
CA LYS A 227 4.34 2.19 27.02
C LYS A 227 4.14 1.49 25.67
N LYS A 228 4.34 2.23 24.58
CA LYS A 228 4.13 1.75 23.21
C LYS A 228 5.09 2.44 22.25
N VAL A 229 5.58 1.70 21.26
CA VAL A 229 6.35 2.26 20.14
C VAL A 229 5.68 1.83 18.85
N THR A 230 5.47 2.78 17.95
CA THR A 230 4.86 2.55 16.63
C THR A 230 5.79 3.14 15.58
N MET A 231 6.10 2.37 14.55
CA MET A 231 6.86 2.89 13.41
C MET A 231 5.94 3.28 12.26
N PHE A 232 6.35 4.35 11.58
CA PHE A 232 5.79 4.85 10.34
C PHE A 232 6.89 4.82 9.28
N ASN A 233 6.53 4.99 8.01
CA ASN A 233 7.47 4.84 6.90
C ASN A 233 8.79 5.62 7.10
N ASN A 234 8.70 6.83 7.67
CA ASN A 234 9.84 7.74 7.81
C ASN A 234 10.13 8.19 9.23
N CYS A 235 9.43 7.66 10.25
CA CYS A 235 9.67 8.05 11.64
C CYS A 235 9.18 6.99 12.62
N ILE A 236 9.49 7.21 13.90
CA ILE A 236 9.09 6.36 15.01
C ILE A 236 8.36 7.24 16.01
N VAL A 237 7.19 6.81 16.46
CA VAL A 237 6.48 7.49 17.54
C VAL A 237 6.38 6.57 18.75
N ALA A 238 6.90 7.06 19.86
CA ALA A 238 6.93 6.37 21.15
C ALA A 238 6.02 7.09 22.14
N GLU A 239 5.11 6.37 22.79
CA GLU A 239 4.08 6.91 23.68
C GLU A 239 4.43 6.61 25.15
N LYS A 240 4.47 7.64 25.98
CA LYS A 240 4.66 7.59 27.45
C LYS A 240 3.31 7.35 28.16
N GLU A 241 3.34 7.06 29.46
CA GLU A 241 2.13 6.74 30.25
C GLU A 241 1.07 7.86 30.28
N ASN A 242 1.49 9.12 30.16
CA ASN A 242 0.62 10.30 30.19
C ASN A 242 0.16 10.76 28.80
N SER A 243 0.13 9.85 27.82
CA SER A 243 -0.20 10.14 26.42
C SER A 243 0.72 11.16 25.73
N LYS A 244 1.82 11.58 26.38
CA LYS A 244 2.90 12.30 25.68
C LYS A 244 3.57 11.37 24.70
N LYS A 245 3.85 11.88 23.51
CA LYS A 245 4.50 11.11 22.46
C LYS A 245 5.82 11.76 22.08
N SER A 246 6.86 10.97 22.01
CA SER A 246 8.16 11.37 21.47
C SER A 246 8.27 10.85 20.04
N MET A 247 8.74 11.69 19.13
CA MET A 247 8.99 11.28 17.76
C MET A 247 10.48 11.21 17.49
N PHE A 248 10.91 10.16 16.83
CA PHE A 248 12.29 9.94 16.40
C PHE A 248 12.33 9.82 14.87
N ASP A 249 13.43 10.27 14.28
CA ASP A 249 13.66 10.11 12.85
C ASP A 249 14.09 8.68 12.49
N ASN A 250 14.32 8.42 11.20
CA ASN A 250 14.83 7.12 10.71
C ASN A 250 16.25 6.77 11.22
N ASN A 251 16.98 7.72 11.78
CA ASN A 251 18.28 7.51 12.43
C ASN A 251 18.14 7.43 13.96
N PHE A 252 16.91 7.28 14.48
CA PHE A 252 16.60 7.18 15.90
C PHE A 252 16.96 8.43 16.71
N LYS A 253 17.16 9.57 16.05
CA LYS A 253 17.37 10.85 16.73
C LYS A 253 16.03 11.41 17.17
N LEU A 254 15.94 11.84 18.43
CA LEU A 254 14.77 12.54 18.94
C LEU A 254 14.53 13.82 18.13
N VAL A 255 13.37 13.89 17.51
CA VAL A 255 12.91 15.07 16.75
C VAL A 255 12.17 16.03 17.68
N GLY A 256 11.33 15.51 18.57
CA GLY A 256 10.55 16.33 19.49
C GLY A 256 9.61 15.50 20.37
N GLU A 257 9.08 16.17 21.40
CA GLU A 257 8.04 15.64 22.26
C GLU A 257 6.76 16.44 22.06
N PHE A 258 5.62 15.74 22.04
CA PHE A 258 4.34 16.30 21.67
C PHE A 258 3.26 15.83 22.64
N GLU A 259 2.43 16.78 23.06
CA GLU A 259 1.18 16.52 23.76
C GLU A 259 0.05 16.43 22.72
N GLY A 260 -0.86 15.46 22.85
CA GLY A 260 -1.99 15.31 21.92
C GLY A 260 -1.60 14.98 20.48
N LEU A 261 -0.44 14.34 20.25
CA LEU A 261 -0.01 13.93 18.92
C LEU A 261 -0.96 12.86 18.37
N GLU A 262 -1.65 13.17 17.28
CA GLU A 262 -2.50 12.24 16.55
C GLU A 262 -1.87 11.89 15.21
N ILE A 263 -1.54 10.61 15.07
CA ILE A 263 -0.93 10.12 13.84
C ILE A 263 -2.06 9.64 12.96
N PHE A 264 -2.39 10.45 11.98
CA PHE A 264 -3.46 10.14 11.04
C PHE A 264 -3.04 9.01 10.10
N ASN A 265 -3.92 8.03 9.91
CA ASN A 265 -3.73 6.89 9.00
C ASN A 265 -4.18 7.27 7.58
N PRO A 266 -3.45 6.91 6.50
CA PRO A 266 -3.67 7.31 5.10
C PRO A 266 -4.93 6.82 4.40
N SER A 267 -6.03 6.58 5.14
CA SER A 267 -7.32 6.35 4.49
C SER A 267 -7.85 7.61 3.78
N ASN A 268 -7.40 8.81 4.16
CA ASN A 268 -7.92 10.06 3.62
C ASN A 268 -7.04 10.56 2.45
N TYR A 269 -7.70 11.00 1.35
CA TYR A 269 -7.09 11.41 0.08
C TYR A 269 -5.92 12.40 0.23
N VAL A 270 -6.00 13.27 1.24
CA VAL A 270 -4.98 14.27 1.63
C VAL A 270 -3.60 13.62 1.78
N GLN A 271 -3.52 12.48 2.45
CA GLN A 271 -2.25 11.87 2.86
C GLN A 271 -1.51 11.13 1.73
N ARG A 272 -2.13 10.94 0.55
CA ARG A 272 -1.36 10.45 -0.62
C ARG A 272 -0.28 11.43 -1.05
N TYR A 273 -0.44 12.69 -0.68
CA TYR A 273 0.38 13.78 -1.16
C TYR A 273 1.10 14.53 -0.05
N VAL A 274 0.60 14.45 1.19
CA VAL A 274 1.29 15.02 2.34
C VAL A 274 1.92 13.93 3.20
N ASP A 275 3.26 13.88 3.21
CA ASP A 275 4.04 13.09 4.15
C ASP A 275 4.12 13.85 5.48
N GLY A 276 3.33 13.47 6.48
CA GLY A 276 3.39 14.13 7.79
C GLY A 276 2.34 13.70 8.81
N PHE A 277 2.33 14.39 9.95
CA PHE A 277 1.48 14.12 11.10
C PHE A 277 0.85 15.39 11.67
N LEU A 278 -0.16 15.23 12.53
CA LEU A 278 -0.91 16.33 13.14
C LEU A 278 -0.73 16.32 14.66
N THR A 279 -0.41 17.46 15.24
CA THR A 279 -0.52 17.67 16.68
C THR A 279 -1.80 18.42 16.97
N ILE A 280 -2.58 17.96 17.95
CA ILE A 280 -3.78 18.67 18.39
C ILE A 280 -3.48 19.37 19.71
N ASN A 281 -3.51 20.70 19.71
CA ASN A 281 -3.42 21.51 20.91
C ASN A 281 -4.66 22.42 20.98
N ASN A 282 -5.49 22.24 22.00
CA ASN A 282 -6.70 23.05 22.21
C ASN A 282 -7.60 23.15 20.97
N GLN A 283 -7.91 22.01 20.33
CA GLN A 283 -8.69 21.90 19.08
C GLN A 283 -8.01 22.48 17.82
N LEU A 284 -6.88 23.16 17.95
CA LEU A 284 -6.07 23.57 16.82
C LEU A 284 -5.13 22.45 16.41
N ARG A 285 -5.00 22.28 15.10
CA ARG A 285 -4.16 21.28 14.46
C ARG A 285 -2.95 21.96 13.86
N SER A 286 -1.77 21.51 14.29
CA SER A 286 -0.53 21.85 13.61
C SER A 286 -0.04 20.64 12.83
N TYR A 287 0.32 20.84 11.58
CA TYR A 287 0.83 19.78 10.74
C TYR A 287 2.35 19.83 10.70
N TYR A 288 2.98 18.67 10.64
CA TYR A 288 4.43 18.52 10.55
C TYR A 288 4.78 17.59 9.40
N SER A 289 5.74 17.99 8.57
CA SER A 289 6.25 17.13 7.50
C SER A 289 7.09 15.97 8.06
N PHE A 290 6.93 14.74 7.57
CA PHE A 290 7.84 13.64 7.92
C PHE A 290 9.23 13.81 7.29
N SER A 291 9.35 14.52 6.16
CA SER A 291 10.62 14.58 5.43
C SER A 291 11.65 15.49 6.10
N ASN A 292 11.19 16.54 6.77
CA ASN A 292 12.07 17.53 7.40
C ASN A 292 11.66 17.92 8.84
N TYR A 293 10.58 17.31 9.36
CA TYR A 293 10.07 17.54 10.70
C TYR A 293 9.72 18.99 11.04
N LYS A 294 9.53 19.84 10.02
CA LYS A 294 9.15 21.23 10.22
C LYS A 294 7.65 21.33 10.43
N LYS A 295 7.26 22.10 11.46
CA LYS A 295 5.89 22.57 11.67
C LYS A 295 5.49 23.42 10.45
N MET A 296 4.32 23.17 9.90
CA MET A 296 3.68 24.06 8.93
C MET A 296 3.44 25.42 9.58
N THR A 297 3.41 26.48 8.77
CA THR A 297 3.03 27.80 9.29
C THR A 297 1.57 27.77 9.72
N GLY A 298 1.28 28.40 10.86
CA GLY A 298 -0.08 28.51 11.38
C GLY A 298 -0.58 27.30 12.17
N ASP A 299 -1.73 27.52 12.80
CA ASP A 299 -2.50 26.53 13.53
C ASP A 299 -3.92 26.54 12.93
N TYR A 300 -4.42 25.36 12.55
CA TYR A 300 -5.64 25.23 11.75
C TYR A 300 -6.70 24.48 12.53
N SER A 301 -7.93 24.97 12.52
CA SER A 301 -9.08 24.22 13.07
C SER A 301 -9.35 22.94 12.26
N GLU A 302 -9.06 22.97 10.95
CA GLU A 302 -9.31 21.85 10.05
C GLU A 302 -8.34 21.87 8.86
N ILE A 303 -8.06 20.70 8.27
CA ILE A 303 -7.35 20.54 7.00
C ILE A 303 -8.24 19.71 6.08
N ILE A 304 -8.58 20.25 4.89
CA ILE A 304 -9.59 19.71 3.98
C ILE A 304 -8.95 19.50 2.61
N GLY A 305 -8.92 18.25 2.14
CA GLY A 305 -8.47 17.92 0.78
C GLY A 305 -6.99 18.26 0.49
N ALA A 306 -6.34 17.46 -0.33
CA ALA A 306 -5.06 17.86 -0.92
C ALA A 306 -4.90 17.24 -2.31
N ASN A 307 -4.14 17.93 -3.15
CA ASN A 307 -3.49 17.36 -4.33
C ASN A 307 -1.98 17.24 -4.07
N LYS A 308 -1.20 16.97 -5.12
CA LYS A 308 0.27 16.81 -5.04
C LYS A 308 1.00 18.04 -4.49
N THR A 309 0.43 19.23 -4.62
CA THR A 309 1.14 20.49 -4.42
C THR A 309 0.51 21.36 -3.33
N PHE A 310 -0.78 21.19 -3.06
CA PHE A 310 -1.54 22.05 -2.17
C PHE A 310 -2.52 21.26 -1.29
N THR A 311 -2.78 21.81 -0.10
CA THR A 311 -3.88 21.40 0.79
C THR A 311 -4.69 22.65 1.17
N VAL A 312 -5.93 22.48 1.63
CA VAL A 312 -6.70 23.58 2.23
C VAL A 312 -6.64 23.46 3.75
N GLY A 313 -6.35 24.56 4.44
CA GLY A 313 -6.48 24.65 5.90
C GLY A 313 -7.50 25.72 6.31
N ILE A 314 -8.23 25.49 7.39
CA ILE A 314 -9.18 26.45 7.97
C ILE A 314 -8.54 27.12 9.19
N LYS A 315 -8.29 28.42 9.08
CA LYS A 315 -7.66 29.24 10.13
C LYS A 315 -8.52 30.47 10.35
N ASP A 316 -8.90 30.74 11.60
CA ASP A 316 -9.77 31.86 11.97
C ASP A 316 -11.08 31.92 11.15
N ASN A 317 -11.71 30.75 10.93
CA ASN A 317 -12.89 30.55 10.07
C ASN A 317 -12.70 30.96 8.60
N LYS A 318 -11.46 31.09 8.13
CA LYS A 318 -11.12 31.37 6.74
C LYS A 318 -10.38 30.19 6.12
N SER A 319 -10.67 29.94 4.85
CA SER A 319 -9.96 28.93 4.06
C SER A 319 -8.66 29.49 3.51
N THR A 320 -7.57 28.76 3.71
CA THR A 320 -6.22 29.11 3.25
C THR A 320 -5.67 27.97 2.41
N LEU A 321 -5.14 28.26 1.22
CA LEU A 321 -4.36 27.27 0.48
C LEU A 321 -2.95 27.22 1.04
N ILE A 322 -2.43 26.03 1.21
CA ILE A 322 -1.08 25.81 1.74
C ILE A 322 -0.30 25.00 0.74
N ASN A 323 0.77 25.57 0.21
CA ASN A 323 1.66 24.89 -0.71
C ASN A 323 2.50 23.86 0.06
N LEU A 324 2.37 22.58 -0.26
CA LEU A 324 2.99 21.46 0.46
C LEU A 324 4.51 21.38 0.27
N ASN A 325 5.04 22.00 -0.79
CA ASN A 325 6.48 22.01 -1.06
C ASN A 325 7.20 23.13 -0.31
N THR A 326 6.55 24.29 -0.18
CA THR A 326 7.15 25.51 0.40
C THR A 326 6.60 25.85 1.79
N TRP A 327 5.50 25.22 2.18
CA TRP A 327 4.70 25.51 3.37
C TRP A 327 4.21 26.96 3.46
N LYS A 328 4.16 27.68 2.34
CA LYS A 328 3.62 29.03 2.27
C LYS A 328 2.10 29.02 2.18
N GLU A 329 1.48 29.83 3.02
CA GLU A 329 0.04 30.13 3.00
C GLU A 329 -0.29 31.10 1.86
N THR A 330 -1.43 30.89 1.20
CA THR A 330 -2.06 31.84 0.28
C THR A 330 -3.51 31.99 0.70
N THR A 331 -3.85 33.18 1.20
CA THR A 331 -5.20 33.54 1.63
C THR A 331 -5.95 34.22 0.49
N PHE A 332 -7.25 33.95 0.39
CA PHE A 332 -8.13 34.62 -0.57
C PHE A 332 -9.13 35.49 0.19
N ASP A 333 -9.13 36.79 -0.07
CA ASP A 333 -10.08 37.70 0.58
C ASP A 333 -11.50 37.59 0.02
N SER A 334 -11.63 37.09 -1.21
CA SER A 334 -12.90 37.08 -1.97
C SER A 334 -13.53 35.71 -2.12
N ILE A 335 -12.88 34.65 -1.62
CA ILE A 335 -13.22 33.26 -1.92
C ILE A 335 -13.31 32.44 -0.62
N ASN A 336 -14.33 31.59 -0.53
CA ASN A 336 -14.49 30.58 0.50
C ASN A 336 -14.32 29.18 -0.11
N ILE A 337 -13.71 28.24 0.62
CA ILE A 337 -13.59 26.85 0.18
C ILE A 337 -14.50 26.00 1.09
N PRO A 338 -15.60 25.41 0.56
CA PRO A 338 -16.51 24.65 1.39
C PRO A 338 -15.83 23.41 1.99
N GLN A 339 -16.15 23.11 3.25
CA GLN A 339 -15.56 21.99 4.01
C GLN A 339 -15.72 20.61 3.34
N SER A 340 -16.76 20.43 2.53
CA SER A 340 -17.02 19.16 1.84
C SER A 340 -16.23 18.98 0.54
N GLN A 341 -15.46 19.98 0.10
CA GLN A 341 -14.81 19.92 -1.21
C GLN A 341 -13.45 19.22 -1.14
N THR A 342 -13.23 18.32 -2.09
CA THR A 342 -11.92 17.69 -2.31
C THR A 342 -11.39 18.10 -3.67
N PHE A 343 -10.07 18.16 -3.81
CA PHE A 343 -9.46 18.30 -5.13
C PHE A 343 -9.85 17.12 -6.01
N LYS A 344 -10.27 17.41 -7.25
CA LYS A 344 -10.27 16.41 -8.34
C LYS A 344 -9.12 16.76 -9.26
N GLU A 345 -8.10 15.90 -9.25
CA GLU A 345 -6.80 16.21 -9.84
C GLU A 345 -6.23 17.49 -9.20
N ASP A 346 -6.13 18.57 -9.98
CA ASP A 346 -5.62 19.87 -9.57
C ASP A 346 -6.71 20.95 -9.58
N GLU A 347 -7.99 20.57 -9.63
CA GLU A 347 -9.10 21.53 -9.66
C GLU A 347 -9.90 21.50 -8.35
N LEU A 348 -10.26 22.69 -7.88
CA LEU A 348 -10.97 22.92 -6.63
C LEU A 348 -12.21 23.78 -6.89
N ILE A 349 -13.37 23.27 -6.49
CA ILE A 349 -14.61 24.04 -6.47
C ILE A 349 -14.57 25.00 -5.28
N ILE A 350 -14.86 26.26 -5.56
CA ILE A 350 -14.81 27.35 -4.60
C ILE A 350 -16.15 28.09 -4.54
N GLN A 351 -16.34 28.91 -3.52
CA GLN A 351 -17.44 29.85 -3.39
C GLN A 351 -16.93 31.29 -3.28
N ASN A 352 -17.76 32.28 -3.57
CA ASN A 352 -17.48 33.67 -3.21
C ASN A 352 -17.47 33.84 -1.67
N LYS A 353 -17.01 35.00 -1.19
CA LYS A 353 -16.94 35.32 0.24
C LYS A 353 -18.26 35.18 1.03
N PHE A 354 -19.40 35.20 0.34
CA PHE A 354 -20.72 35.06 0.94
C PHE A 354 -21.28 33.63 0.90
N GLY A 355 -20.59 32.69 0.24
CA GLY A 355 -21.05 31.31 0.09
C GLY A 355 -22.20 31.13 -0.91
N GLU A 356 -22.56 32.16 -1.69
CA GLU A 356 -23.75 32.18 -2.53
C GLU A 356 -23.48 31.79 -3.99
N LYS A 357 -22.25 32.04 -4.45
CA LYS A 357 -21.85 31.82 -5.85
C LYS A 357 -20.64 30.91 -5.91
N TRP A 358 -20.64 30.01 -6.87
CA TRP A 358 -19.67 28.95 -7.05
C TRP A 358 -18.76 29.24 -8.23
N GLY A 359 -17.50 28.82 -8.10
CA GLY A 359 -16.45 28.92 -9.10
C GLY A 359 -15.53 27.70 -9.08
N VAL A 360 -14.50 27.71 -9.93
CA VAL A 360 -13.49 26.65 -10.01
C VAL A 360 -12.12 27.28 -10.16
N LEU A 361 -11.18 26.87 -9.31
CA LEU A 361 -9.76 27.15 -9.45
C LEU A 361 -9.04 25.90 -9.97
N ARG A 362 -8.00 26.12 -10.76
CA ARG A 362 -6.95 25.13 -11.02
C ARG A 362 -5.71 25.52 -10.24
N ILE A 363 -5.15 24.58 -9.51
CA ILE A 363 -4.11 24.78 -8.52
C ILE A 363 -2.98 23.79 -8.82
N THR A 364 -2.05 24.21 -9.68
CA THR A 364 -0.85 23.45 -10.06
C THR A 364 0.35 23.94 -9.26
N ASP A 365 1.40 24.45 -9.91
CA ASP A 365 2.41 25.37 -9.38
C ASP A 365 1.88 26.82 -9.33
N LYS A 366 0.83 27.12 -10.09
CA LYS A 366 0.12 28.40 -10.15
C LYS A 366 -1.35 28.22 -9.79
N ILE A 367 -1.99 29.31 -9.38
CA ILE A 367 -3.44 29.36 -9.14
C ILE A 367 -4.07 30.07 -10.32
N GLU A 368 -4.94 29.37 -11.05
CA GLU A 368 -5.65 29.88 -12.23
C GLU A 368 -7.15 29.82 -11.98
N THR A 369 -7.87 30.91 -12.25
CA THR A 369 -9.33 30.90 -12.21
C THR A 369 -9.89 30.28 -13.49
N ILE A 370 -10.52 29.11 -13.38
CA ILE A 370 -11.18 28.42 -14.49
C ILE A 370 -12.61 28.95 -14.66
N LEU A 371 -13.32 29.07 -13.54
CA LEU A 371 -14.65 29.66 -13.48
C LEU A 371 -14.71 30.65 -12.32
N GLU A 372 -14.97 31.92 -12.64
CA GLU A 372 -15.24 32.96 -11.63
C GLU A 372 -16.41 32.54 -10.71
N PRO A 373 -16.37 32.88 -9.40
CA PRO A 373 -17.41 32.51 -8.45
C PRO A 373 -18.68 33.36 -8.63
N LYS A 374 -19.42 33.10 -9.73
CA LYS A 374 -20.62 33.84 -10.15
C LYS A 374 -21.81 32.94 -10.53
N TYR A 375 -21.71 31.64 -10.29
CA TYR A 375 -22.70 30.64 -10.67
C TYR A 375 -23.51 30.18 -9.44
N GLU A 376 -24.80 29.91 -9.57
CA GLU A 376 -25.63 29.48 -8.43
C GLU A 376 -25.26 28.09 -7.91
N SER A 377 -24.76 27.20 -8.78
CA SER A 377 -24.20 25.91 -8.37
C SER A 377 -23.19 25.39 -9.39
N ILE A 378 -22.19 24.64 -8.94
CA ILE A 378 -21.31 23.85 -9.80
C ILE A 378 -21.27 22.44 -9.21
N CYS A 379 -21.69 21.47 -10.00
CA CYS A 379 -21.61 20.06 -9.66
C CYS A 379 -20.52 19.41 -10.48
N GLN A 380 -19.60 18.73 -9.81
CA GLN A 380 -18.61 17.91 -10.48
C GLN A 380 -19.25 16.59 -10.91
N ASN A 381 -19.04 16.19 -12.16
CA ASN A 381 -19.49 14.87 -12.58
C ASN A 381 -18.49 13.81 -12.07
N VAL A 382 -18.98 12.85 -11.31
CA VAL A 382 -18.21 11.70 -10.82
C VAL A 382 -18.70 10.48 -11.57
N VAL A 383 -18.02 10.11 -12.65
CA VAL A 383 -18.28 8.84 -13.34
C VAL A 383 -17.44 7.78 -12.62
N LEU A 384 -18.09 6.72 -12.15
CA LEU A 384 -17.46 5.67 -11.32
C LEU A 384 -16.80 4.55 -12.14
N ASP A 385 -16.83 4.62 -13.48
CA ASP A 385 -16.43 3.50 -14.33
C ASP A 385 -15.04 3.70 -14.94
N VAL A 386 -14.04 3.09 -14.29
CA VAL A 386 -12.60 3.20 -14.61
C VAL A 386 -12.19 2.48 -15.91
N ASP A 387 -13.05 1.61 -16.45
CA ASP A 387 -12.67 0.72 -17.56
C ASP A 387 -13.03 1.26 -18.94
N THR A 388 -13.60 2.47 -19.02
CA THR A 388 -14.09 2.99 -20.28
C THR A 388 -13.26 4.22 -20.68
N ASN A 389 -12.69 4.22 -21.89
CA ASN A 389 -11.91 5.33 -22.48
C ASN A 389 -12.75 6.61 -22.74
N TYR A 390 -13.86 6.79 -22.02
CA TYR A 390 -14.75 7.92 -22.21
C TYR A 390 -14.15 9.17 -21.60
N ARG A 391 -14.27 10.25 -22.35
CA ARG A 391 -13.97 11.58 -21.87
C ARG A 391 -15.00 11.99 -20.82
N GLU A 392 -14.55 12.46 -19.66
CA GLU A 392 -15.43 13.00 -18.64
C GLU A 392 -15.73 14.49 -18.90
N VAL A 393 -17.01 14.87 -19.01
CA VAL A 393 -17.39 16.28 -18.81
C VAL A 393 -17.17 16.59 -17.34
N ARG A 394 -16.39 17.63 -17.06
CA ARG A 394 -15.95 17.90 -15.69
C ARG A 394 -17.04 18.54 -14.83
N TYR A 395 -17.81 19.48 -15.38
CA TYR A 395 -18.72 20.30 -14.59
C TYR A 395 -20.10 20.46 -15.23
N ILE A 396 -21.12 20.35 -14.38
CA ILE A 396 -22.49 20.82 -14.64
C ILE A 396 -22.66 22.14 -13.88
N VAL A 397 -22.82 23.24 -14.62
CA VAL A 397 -22.87 24.59 -14.04
C VAL A 397 -24.29 25.13 -14.13
N ASN A 398 -24.80 25.72 -13.06
CA ASN A 398 -26.08 26.42 -13.02
C ASN A 398 -25.88 27.94 -13.06
N LYS A 399 -26.62 28.61 -13.94
CA LYS A 399 -26.77 30.05 -14.00
C LYS A 399 -28.23 30.43 -14.16
N LYS A 400 -28.83 31.14 -13.20
CA LYS A 400 -30.24 31.61 -13.26
C LYS A 400 -31.25 30.50 -13.63
N ASP A 401 -31.24 29.40 -12.88
CA ASP A 401 -32.11 28.22 -13.11
C ASP A 401 -31.93 27.52 -14.46
N LYS A 402 -30.81 27.80 -15.13
CA LYS A 402 -30.39 27.15 -16.37
C LYS A 402 -29.07 26.44 -16.15
N TYR A 403 -28.92 25.27 -16.76
CA TYR A 403 -27.73 24.45 -16.65
C TYR A 403 -26.98 24.43 -17.98
N ALA A 404 -25.66 24.28 -17.90
CA ALA A 404 -24.76 24.08 -19.04
C ALA A 404 -23.65 23.09 -18.67
N LEU A 405 -23.09 22.43 -19.69
CA LEU A 405 -21.91 21.58 -19.57
C LEU A 405 -20.64 22.41 -19.77
N TYR A 406 -19.65 22.21 -18.91
CA TYR A 406 -18.35 22.88 -18.98
C TYR A 406 -17.21 21.86 -18.79
N ASP A 407 -16.22 21.94 -19.68
CA ASP A 407 -14.96 21.20 -19.62
C ASP A 407 -13.83 22.21 -19.41
N SER A 408 -12.95 21.96 -18.44
CA SER A 408 -11.91 22.93 -18.08
C SER A 408 -10.79 23.08 -19.11
N LYS A 409 -10.78 22.26 -20.17
CA LYS A 409 -9.85 22.34 -21.31
C LYS A 409 -10.52 22.89 -22.56
N LEU A 410 -11.81 22.61 -22.79
CA LEU A 410 -12.55 23.10 -23.96
C LEU A 410 -13.45 24.31 -23.71
N GLY A 411 -13.71 24.65 -22.46
CA GLY A 411 -14.69 25.67 -22.08
C GLY A 411 -16.12 25.15 -22.09
N TRP A 412 -17.05 26.01 -22.52
CA TRP A 412 -18.47 25.68 -22.58
C TRP A 412 -18.75 24.69 -23.70
N LEU A 413 -19.28 23.52 -23.35
CA LEU A 413 -19.71 22.51 -24.31
C LEU A 413 -21.15 22.77 -24.78
N THR A 414 -21.94 23.45 -23.94
CA THR A 414 -23.32 23.82 -24.25
C THR A 414 -23.66 25.20 -23.70
N GLU A 415 -24.75 25.80 -24.19
CA GLU A 415 -25.30 27.05 -23.66
C GLU A 415 -26.15 26.84 -22.37
N PHE A 416 -26.39 27.92 -21.63
CA PHE A 416 -27.25 27.95 -20.44
C PHE A 416 -28.74 28.00 -20.80
N GLU A 417 -29.27 26.91 -21.32
CA GLU A 417 -30.68 26.85 -21.75
C GLU A 417 -31.49 25.70 -21.16
N PHE A 418 -30.82 24.75 -20.50
CA PHE A 418 -31.41 23.51 -20.00
C PHE A 418 -31.95 23.69 -18.58
N LYS A 419 -33.12 23.12 -18.28
CA LYS A 419 -33.72 23.15 -16.94
C LYS A 419 -33.15 22.07 -16.00
N ASN A 420 -32.58 21.02 -16.57
CA ASN A 420 -32.03 19.90 -15.82
C ASN A 420 -31.05 19.13 -16.73
N ILE A 421 -30.00 18.59 -16.13
CA ILE A 421 -29.04 17.68 -16.78
C ILE A 421 -28.94 16.44 -15.89
N SER A 422 -29.08 15.26 -16.48
CA SER A 422 -28.87 13.97 -15.85
C SER A 422 -27.96 13.11 -16.72
N PHE A 423 -27.39 12.05 -16.14
CA PHE A 423 -26.41 11.18 -16.80
C PHE A 423 -27.00 9.78 -16.99
N LEU A 424 -26.85 9.21 -18.19
CA LEU A 424 -27.31 7.87 -18.54
C LEU A 424 -26.32 7.22 -19.53
N ASN A 425 -25.65 6.14 -19.11
CA ASN A 425 -24.74 5.34 -19.93
C ASN A 425 -23.74 6.19 -20.74
N ASN A 426 -22.90 6.98 -20.05
CA ASN A 426 -21.88 7.85 -20.66
C ASN A 426 -22.41 9.01 -21.50
N HIS A 427 -23.71 9.30 -21.44
CA HIS A 427 -24.35 10.40 -22.14
C HIS A 427 -25.11 11.33 -21.19
N TYR A 428 -25.41 12.54 -21.65
CA TYR A 428 -26.14 13.55 -20.90
C TYR A 428 -27.56 13.68 -21.44
N LEU A 429 -28.53 13.48 -20.55
CA LEU A 429 -29.93 13.77 -20.79
C LEU A 429 -30.22 15.19 -20.34
N MET A 430 -30.46 16.07 -21.31
CA MET A 430 -30.62 17.50 -21.07
C MET A 430 -32.06 17.93 -21.37
N ARG A 431 -32.73 18.56 -20.40
CA ARG A 431 -34.15 18.96 -20.52
C ARG A 431 -34.28 20.41 -21.00
N LYS A 432 -34.86 20.62 -22.19
CA LYS A 432 -35.22 21.94 -22.73
C LYS A 432 -36.75 22.08 -22.80
N GLY A 433 -37.33 22.74 -21.80
CA GLY A 433 -38.79 22.82 -21.63
C GLY A 433 -39.38 21.49 -21.14
N LYS A 434 -40.39 20.95 -21.84
CA LYS A 434 -40.97 19.63 -21.54
C LYS A 434 -40.23 18.47 -22.21
N LYS A 435 -39.20 18.76 -23.00
CA LYS A 435 -38.53 17.77 -23.85
C LYS A 435 -37.12 17.46 -23.39
N ILE A 436 -36.68 16.24 -23.65
CA ILE A 436 -35.36 15.70 -23.36
C ILE A 436 -34.59 15.55 -24.67
N LEU A 437 -33.32 15.90 -24.62
CA LEU A 437 -32.32 15.78 -25.67
C LEU A 437 -31.16 14.91 -25.13
N LEU A 438 -30.54 14.13 -26.01
CA LEU A 438 -29.36 13.33 -25.67
C LEU A 438 -28.11 14.02 -26.21
N PHE A 439 -27.09 14.15 -25.38
CA PHE A 439 -25.80 14.73 -25.73
C PHE A 439 -24.66 13.76 -25.40
N ASP A 440 -23.63 13.76 -26.23
CA ASP A 440 -22.39 13.04 -25.94
C ASP A 440 -21.52 13.79 -24.90
N ALA A 441 -20.36 13.21 -24.57
CA ALA A 441 -19.40 13.82 -23.65
C ALA A 441 -18.67 15.06 -24.19
N ASN A 442 -18.82 15.41 -25.46
CA ASN A 442 -18.31 16.64 -26.04
C ASN A 442 -19.38 17.74 -26.09
N GLY A 443 -20.60 17.49 -25.59
CA GLY A 443 -21.73 18.41 -25.71
C GLY A 443 -22.32 18.46 -27.12
N THR A 444 -22.06 17.46 -27.95
CA THR A 444 -22.66 17.30 -29.27
C THR A 444 -24.05 16.71 -29.13
N LEU A 445 -25.05 17.36 -29.76
CA LEU A 445 -26.42 16.87 -29.77
C LEU A 445 -26.53 15.58 -30.62
N MET A 446 -26.91 14.48 -29.98
CA MET A 446 -27.06 13.17 -30.63
C MET A 446 -28.46 12.94 -31.21
N THR A 447 -29.47 13.63 -30.67
CA THR A 447 -30.87 13.45 -31.09
C THR A 447 -31.32 14.52 -32.07
N LYS A 448 -31.82 14.11 -33.24
CA LYS A 448 -32.50 15.02 -34.20
C LYS A 448 -33.84 15.52 -33.67
N THR A 449 -34.52 14.70 -32.87
CA THR A 449 -35.87 14.98 -32.35
C THR A 449 -35.86 15.20 -30.84
N LYS A 450 -36.82 15.99 -30.36
CA LYS A 450 -37.11 16.22 -28.94
C LYS A 450 -38.05 15.14 -28.39
N TYR A 451 -37.61 14.40 -27.38
CA TYR A 451 -38.36 13.29 -26.76
C TYR A 451 -39.05 13.71 -25.46
N ASP A 452 -40.08 12.99 -25.06
CA ASP A 452 -40.74 13.11 -23.75
C ASP A 452 -39.97 12.35 -22.66
N LYS A 453 -39.34 11.22 -23.04
CA LYS A 453 -38.52 10.34 -22.20
C LYS A 453 -37.41 9.70 -23.05
N ILE A 454 -36.23 9.48 -22.46
CA ILE A 454 -35.15 8.67 -23.04
C ILE A 454 -34.72 7.66 -21.97
N GLU A 455 -34.54 6.40 -22.35
CA GLU A 455 -34.03 5.33 -21.48
C GLU A 455 -33.17 4.33 -22.26
N LEU A 456 -32.64 3.30 -21.57
CA LEU A 456 -31.93 2.19 -22.20
C LEU A 456 -32.83 0.97 -22.26
N ASN A 457 -32.74 0.18 -23.34
CA ASN A 457 -33.28 -1.17 -23.39
C ASN A 457 -32.30 -2.20 -22.81
N ASP A 458 -32.70 -3.48 -22.86
CA ASP A 458 -31.89 -4.61 -22.38
C ASP A 458 -30.56 -4.75 -23.11
N ASP A 459 -30.50 -4.31 -24.37
CA ASP A 459 -29.29 -4.27 -25.21
C ASP A 459 -28.45 -3.00 -24.99
N LYS A 460 -28.78 -2.18 -23.99
CA LYS A 460 -28.13 -0.88 -23.68
C LYS A 460 -28.18 0.13 -24.83
N GLN A 461 -29.14 0.01 -25.73
CA GLN A 461 -29.45 1.00 -26.75
C GLN A 461 -30.38 2.07 -26.19
N PHE A 462 -30.21 3.31 -26.64
CA PHE A 462 -31.09 4.39 -26.23
C PHE A 462 -32.44 4.31 -26.95
N ILE A 463 -33.54 4.36 -26.20
CA ILE A 463 -34.92 4.45 -26.71
C ILE A 463 -35.49 5.83 -26.39
N GLY A 464 -35.94 6.54 -27.42
CA GLY A 464 -36.62 7.83 -27.29
C GLY A 464 -38.13 7.71 -27.47
N TYR A 465 -38.92 8.27 -26.54
CA TYR A 465 -40.39 8.25 -26.59
C TYR A 465 -40.96 9.62 -27.00
N LYS A 466 -41.93 9.63 -27.91
CA LYS A 466 -42.66 10.83 -28.35
C LYS A 466 -44.13 10.51 -28.61
N LYS A 467 -45.05 11.12 -27.84
CA LYS A 467 -46.51 10.90 -27.98
C LYS A 467 -46.90 9.40 -28.05
N SER A 468 -46.41 8.59 -27.11
CA SER A 468 -46.65 7.15 -27.02
C SER A 468 -46.03 6.26 -28.11
N LYS A 469 -45.29 6.83 -29.07
CA LYS A 469 -44.42 6.08 -29.98
C LYS A 469 -42.99 6.09 -29.46
N TYR A 470 -42.23 5.07 -29.78
CA TYR A 470 -40.80 5.01 -29.49
C TYR A 470 -39.97 4.75 -30.75
N GLU A 471 -38.72 5.17 -30.72
CA GLU A 471 -37.71 4.82 -31.73
C GLU A 471 -36.37 4.59 -31.04
N ILE A 472 -35.53 3.75 -31.65
CA ILE A 472 -34.15 3.56 -31.22
C ILE A 472 -33.35 4.79 -31.67
N ILE A 473 -32.64 5.41 -30.74
CA ILE A 473 -31.74 6.53 -31.03
C ILE A 473 -30.40 5.95 -31.47
N GLU A 474 -30.08 6.09 -32.75
CA GLU A 474 -28.76 5.71 -33.27
C GLU A 474 -27.68 6.62 -32.68
N THR A 475 -26.89 6.08 -31.74
CA THR A 475 -25.67 6.73 -31.25
C THR A 475 -24.51 6.30 -32.14
N LYS A 476 -23.83 7.28 -32.74
CA LYS A 476 -22.61 7.06 -33.52
C LYS A 476 -21.42 6.74 -32.64
#